data_AF-A0A967SP02-F1
#
_entry.id   AF-A0A967SP02-F1
#
_cell.length_a   1.000
_cell.length_b   1.000
_cell.length_c   1.000
_cell.angle_alpha   90.00
_cell.angle_beta   90.00
_cell.angle_gamma   90.00
#
_symmetry.space_group_name_H-M   'P 1'
#
loop_
_entity.id
_entity.type
_entity.pdbx_description
1 polymer ?
#
loop_
_entity_poly.entity_id
_entity_poly.type
_entity_poly.pdbx_seq_one_letter_code
_entity_poly.pdbx_strand_id
1 'polypeptide(L)' 'LDPGEASADYRRLVDAYPDGPYADRALLRLALAAEARGDLATARLHYASLADAYSSGDPGRYAAAWLAARESPAVAADS' A
#
# COMPACT_ATOMS: atom_id res chain seq x y z
N LEU A 1 -20.51 -10.60 2.05
CA LEU A 1 -19.87 -9.31 1.71
C LEU A 1 -19.00 -9.58 0.51
N ASP A 2 -19.39 -9.01 -0.64
CA ASP A 2 -18.74 -9.27 -1.93
C ASP A 2 -17.39 -8.52 -2.00
N PRO A 3 -16.27 -9.14 -2.39
CA PRO A 3 -14.95 -8.50 -2.40
C PRO A 3 -14.85 -7.27 -3.32
N GLY A 4 -15.69 -7.22 -4.37
CA GLY A 4 -15.75 -6.10 -5.30
C GLY A 4 -16.40 -4.84 -4.74
N GLU A 5 -17.37 -5.00 -3.82
CA GLU A 5 -18.11 -3.89 -3.21
C GLU A 5 -17.24 -3.12 -2.21
N ALA A 6 -16.41 -3.85 -1.44
CA ALA A 6 -15.47 -3.28 -0.48
C ALA A 6 -14.46 -2.33 -1.15
N SER A 7 -14.02 -2.66 -2.37
CA SER A 7 -12.98 -1.89 -3.08
C SER A 7 -13.48 -0.52 -3.54
N ALA A 8 -14.77 -0.40 -3.89
CA ALA A 8 -15.37 0.86 -4.34
C ALA A 8 -15.62 1.83 -3.17
N ASP A 9 -16.00 1.33 -2.00
CA ASP A 9 -16.21 2.15 -0.80
C ASP A 9 -14.91 2.72 -0.24
N TYR A 10 -13.80 1.96 -0.32
CA TYR A 10 -12.50 2.45 0.16
C TYR A 10 -11.93 3.58 -0.70
N ARG A 11 -12.13 3.55 -2.02
CA ARG A 11 -11.68 4.64 -2.91
C ARG A 11 -12.39 5.96 -2.59
N ARG A 12 -13.68 5.90 -2.24
CA ARG A 12 -14.48 7.07 -1.86
C ARG A 12 -14.02 7.70 -0.55
N LEU A 13 -13.50 6.89 0.39
CA LEU A 13 -12.96 7.37 1.67
C LEU A 13 -11.62 8.11 1.50
N VAL A 14 -10.74 7.62 0.62
CA VAL A 14 -9.46 8.29 0.32
C VAL A 14 -9.70 9.64 -0.37
N ASP A 15 -10.65 9.69 -1.32
CA ASP A 15 -10.98 10.93 -2.03
C ASP A 15 -11.72 11.96 -1.16
N ALA A 16 -12.52 11.50 -0.18
CA ALA A 16 -13.32 12.39 0.68
C ALA A 16 -12.58 12.86 1.95
N TYR A 17 -11.61 12.09 2.45
CA TYR A 17 -10.89 12.39 3.69
C TYR A 17 -9.41 11.98 3.61
N PRO A 18 -8.57 12.77 2.92
CA PRO A 18 -7.14 12.48 2.80
C PRO A 18 -6.42 12.46 4.17
N ASP A 19 -6.97 13.11 5.19
CA ASP A 19 -6.44 13.12 6.57
C ASP A 19 -7.34 12.35 7.57
N GLY A 20 -8.30 11.56 7.06
CA GLY A 20 -9.22 10.79 7.90
C GLY A 20 -8.52 9.59 8.56
N PRO A 21 -8.96 9.15 9.76
CA PRO A 21 -8.33 8.05 10.54
C PRO A 21 -8.46 6.66 9.88
N TYR A 22 -8.87 6.59 8.63
CA TYR A 22 -9.07 5.36 7.85
C TYR A 22 -8.34 5.37 6.50
N ALA A 23 -7.77 6.50 6.09
CA ALA A 23 -7.11 6.63 4.79
C ALA A 23 -5.82 5.78 4.73
N ASP A 24 -5.10 5.65 5.84
CA ASP A 24 -3.96 4.72 6.01
C ASP A 24 -4.36 3.24 5.77
N ARG A 25 -5.47 2.80 6.36
CA ARG A 25 -5.99 1.44 6.20
C ARG A 25 -6.52 1.20 4.80
N ALA A 26 -7.15 2.19 4.17
CA ALA A 26 -7.64 2.08 2.80
C ALA A 26 -6.48 1.88 1.81
N LEU A 27 -5.42 2.69 1.92
CA LEU A 27 -4.20 2.51 1.11
C LEU A 27 -3.56 1.14 1.33
N LEU A 28 -3.50 0.66 2.58
CA LEU A 28 -2.98 -0.68 2.88
C LEU A 28 -3.82 -1.78 2.21
N ARG A 29 -5.15 -1.68 2.28
CA ARG A 29 -6.05 -2.66 1.65
C ARG A 29 -5.90 -2.68 0.13
N LEU A 30 -5.78 -1.52 -0.52
CA LEU A 30 -5.54 -1.41 -1.95
C LEU A 30 -4.19 -2.03 -2.35
N ALA A 31 -3.15 -1.76 -1.58
CA ALA A 31 -1.83 -2.32 -1.80
C ALA A 31 -1.84 -3.86 -1.73
N LEU A 32 -2.44 -4.42 -0.67
CA LEU A 32 -2.60 -5.86 -0.48
C LEU A 32 -3.45 -6.51 -1.57
N ALA A 33 -4.53 -5.86 -2.01
CA ALA A 33 -5.40 -6.37 -3.07
C ALA A 33 -4.70 -6.38 -4.45
N ALA A 34 -3.83 -5.40 -4.71
CA ALA A 34 -3.00 -5.40 -5.91
C ALA A 34 -1.92 -6.50 -5.85
N GLU A 35 -1.27 -6.65 -4.69
CA GLU A 35 -0.28 -7.70 -4.45
C GLU A 35 -0.87 -9.10 -4.63
N ALA A 36 -2.05 -9.36 -4.08
CA ALA A 36 -2.75 -10.64 -4.21
C ALA A 36 -3.12 -10.99 -5.66
N ARG A 37 -3.28 -9.99 -6.53
CA ARG A 37 -3.52 -10.16 -7.97
C ARG A 37 -2.23 -10.28 -8.79
N GLY A 38 -1.05 -10.19 -8.15
CA GLY A 38 0.25 -10.15 -8.82
C GLY A 38 0.56 -8.83 -9.51
N ASP A 39 -0.28 -7.80 -9.32
CA ASP A 39 -0.07 -6.46 -9.87
C ASP A 39 0.88 -5.67 -8.97
N LEU A 40 2.16 -6.03 -9.03
CA LEU A 40 3.19 -5.46 -8.18
C LEU A 40 3.44 -3.97 -8.47
N ALA A 41 3.19 -3.51 -9.70
CA ALA A 41 3.31 -2.10 -10.05
C ALA A 41 2.27 -1.26 -9.31
N THR A 42 1.00 -1.69 -9.34
CA THR A 42 -0.07 -1.01 -8.60
C THR A 42 0.11 -1.14 -7.09
N ALA A 43 0.53 -2.32 -6.59
CA ALA A 43 0.83 -2.51 -5.17
C ALA A 43 1.91 -1.53 -4.68
N ARG A 44 3.00 -1.38 -5.45
CA ARG A 44 4.08 -0.44 -5.18
C ARG A 44 3.58 1.00 -5.07
N LEU A 45 2.71 1.44 -5.98
CA LEU A 45 2.17 2.82 -5.94
C LEU A 45 1.39 3.09 -4.64
N HIS A 46 0.56 2.14 -4.22
CA HIS A 46 -0.21 2.29 -2.99
C HIS A 46 0.66 2.20 -1.73
N TYR A 47 1.63 1.29 -1.69
CA TYR A 47 2.60 1.23 -0.59
C TYR A 47 3.47 2.49 -0.51
N ALA A 48 3.91 3.05 -1.64
CA ALA A 48 4.66 4.31 -1.67
C ALA A 48 3.83 5.48 -1.11
N SER A 49 2.56 5.59 -1.53
CA SER A 49 1.65 6.62 -1.03
C SER A 49 1.40 6.48 0.48
N LEU A 50 1.26 5.24 0.97
CA LEU A 50 1.07 4.94 2.40
C LEU A 50 2.31 5.27 3.24
N ALA A 51 3.50 4.94 2.73
CA ALA A 51 4.76 5.23 3.40
C ALA A 51 5.04 6.74 3.46
N ASP A 52 4.70 7.49 2.41
CA ASP A 52 4.90 8.93 2.34
C ASP A 52 3.93 9.69 3.26
N ALA A 53 2.63 9.40 3.14
CA ALA A 53 1.60 10.13 3.89
C ALA A 53 1.50 9.72 5.38
N TYR A 54 1.87 8.47 5.75
CA TYR A 54 1.68 7.93 7.10
C TYR A 54 2.95 7.29 7.69
N SER A 55 4.10 7.89 7.43
CA SER A 55 5.43 7.39 7.81
C SER A 55 5.63 7.08 9.31
N SER A 56 4.88 7.74 10.20
CA SER A 56 5.00 7.58 11.66
C SER A 56 4.18 6.42 12.23
N GLY A 57 3.15 5.94 11.52
CA GLY A 57 2.25 4.88 11.95
C GLY A 57 2.64 3.48 11.49
N ASP A 58 2.10 2.45 12.16
CA ASP A 58 2.37 1.03 11.83
C ASP A 58 2.11 0.68 10.35
N PRO A 59 1.01 1.14 9.70
CA PRO A 59 0.78 0.85 8.28
C PRO A 59 1.83 1.47 7.34
N GLY A 60 2.28 2.70 7.61
CA GLY A 60 3.33 3.35 6.82
C GLY A 60 4.69 2.70 6.98
N ARG A 61 5.04 2.27 8.20
CA ARG A 61 6.26 1.48 8.46
C ARG A 61 6.23 0.13 7.75
N TYR A 62 5.08 -0.55 7.76
CA TYR A 62 4.88 -1.79 7.01
C TYR A 62 5.10 -1.57 5.50
N ALA A 63 4.50 -0.50 4.95
CA ALA A 63 4.63 -0.17 3.54
C ALA A 63 6.08 0.15 3.15
N ALA A 64 6.80 0.91 3.98
CA ALA A 64 8.22 1.20 3.78
C ALA A 64 9.09 -0.08 3.80
N ALA A 65 8.81 -0.99 4.73
CA ALA A 65 9.52 -2.26 4.80
C ALA A 65 9.26 -3.14 3.56
N TRP A 66 8.02 -3.20 3.07
CA TRP A 66 7.68 -3.91 1.84
C TRP A 66 8.43 -3.36 0.63
N LEU A 67 8.52 -2.03 0.49
CA LEU A 67 9.27 -1.38 -0.59
C LEU A 67 10.76 -1.70 -0.51
N ALA A 68 11.36 -1.54 0.67
CA ALA A 68 12.78 -1.82 0.89
C ALA A 68 13.15 -3.28 0.57
N ALA A 69 12.29 -4.24 0.92
CA ALA A 69 12.52 -5.66 0.64
C ALA A 69 12.54 -5.99 -0.87
N ARG A 70 11.91 -5.16 -1.71
CA ARG A 70 11.76 -5.39 -3.16
C ARG A 70 12.60 -4.47 -4.02
N GLU A 71 13.04 -3.35 -3.46
CA GLU A 71 14.03 -2.45 -4.06
C GLU A 71 15.46 -2.85 -3.72
N SER A 72 15.66 -3.68 -2.69
CA SER A 72 17.00 -4.18 -2.35
C SER A 72 17.56 -5.01 -3.51
N PRO A 73 18.68 -4.60 -4.13
CA PRO A 73 19.39 -5.43 -5.09
C PRO A 73 20.16 -6.50 -4.31
N ALA A 74 19.46 -7.46 -3.70
CA ALA A 74 20.10 -8.47 -2.85
C ALA A 74 20.89 -9.55 -3.63
N VAL A 75 21.10 -9.41 -4.96
CA VAL A 75 21.89 -10.36 -5.78
C VAL A 75 22.71 -9.64 -6.87
N ALA A 76 23.47 -8.61 -6.53
CA ALA A 76 24.55 -8.12 -7.42
C ALA A 76 25.91 -8.05 -6.71
N ALA A 77 26.11 -8.88 -5.68
CA ALA A 77 27.35 -8.97 -4.92
C ALA A 77 27.87 -10.42 -4.85
N ASP A 78 27.69 -11.17 -5.94
CA ASP A 78 28.46 -12.38 -6.21
C ASP A 78 28.98 -12.30 -7.66
N SER A 79 30.11 -11.62 -7.83
CA SER A 79 30.93 -11.60 -9.05
C SER A 79 32.37 -11.26 -8.68
#